data_AF-A0A9E3BGG2-F1
#
_entry.id   AF-A0A9E3BGG2-F1
#
_cell.length_a   1.000
_cell.length_b   1.000
_cell.length_c   1.000
_cell.angle_alpha   90.00
_cell.angle_beta   90.00
_cell.angle_gamma   90.00
#
_symmetry.space_group_name_H-M   'P 1'
#
loop_
_entity.id
_entity.type
_entity.pdbx_description
1 polymer ?
#
loop_
_entity_poly.entity_id
_entity_poly.type
_entity_poly.pdbx_seq_one_letter_code
_entity_poly.pdbx_strand_id
1 'polypeptide(L)'
;MSGLEDLLSQIPTSDIASKIGVDEADVNKAVQLLVPVLVGGLHENAQDPDHASKIESAADNHAASGLLDGEVNLDHVDEQDGQQAIAKIFGGNDAAQVANALAGGSGGNSDLLKQLLPILAPIVLAYIGKQLGQKDAPATQEGGSKGGALNDVLGGILGGMGGGNKSLGTVLGNVLGSKAGDILGGLLGKK
;
A
#
# COMPACT_ATOMS: atom_id res chain seq x y z
N MET A 1 -0.36 14.78 8.66
CA MET A 1 0.37 14.33 7.45
C MET A 1 -0.39 13.13 6.91
N SER A 2 -0.37 12.88 5.59
CA SER A 2 -1.08 11.72 5.04
C SER A 2 -0.35 10.45 5.54
N GLY A 3 -1.07 9.37 5.87
CA GLY A 3 -0.41 8.12 6.31
C GLY A 3 0.52 7.53 5.24
N LEU A 4 0.27 7.88 3.98
CA LEU A 4 1.10 7.49 2.86
C LEU A 4 2.42 8.28 2.82
N GLU A 5 2.40 9.60 3.04
CA GLU A 5 3.64 10.40 3.16
C GLU A 5 4.51 9.93 4.33
N ASP A 6 3.89 9.59 5.47
CA ASP A 6 4.62 9.06 6.64
C ASP A 6 5.25 7.70 6.35
N LEU A 7 4.56 6.85 5.58
CA LEU A 7 5.12 5.58 5.09
C LEU A 7 6.27 5.80 4.10
N LEU A 8 6.11 6.69 3.13
CA LEU A 8 7.18 7.04 2.18
C LEU A 8 8.42 7.57 2.89
N SER A 9 8.23 8.40 3.92
CA SER A 9 9.33 8.98 4.70
C SER A 9 10.08 7.97 5.57
N GLN A 10 9.47 6.81 5.84
CA GLN A 10 10.11 5.72 6.59
C GLN A 10 10.91 4.78 5.70
N ILE A 11 10.78 4.87 4.37
CA ILE A 11 11.49 3.98 3.45
C ILE A 11 12.88 4.58 3.18
N PRO A 12 13.99 3.88 3.52
CA PRO A 12 15.34 4.37 3.31
C PRO A 12 15.75 4.24 1.84
N THR A 13 15.30 5.16 0.98
CA THR A 13 15.57 5.10 -0.47
C THR A 13 17.05 5.07 -0.80
N SER A 14 17.88 5.77 -0.03
CA SER A 14 19.34 5.81 -0.20
C SER A 14 20.00 4.45 0.08
N ASP A 15 19.62 3.77 1.16
CA ASP A 15 20.19 2.45 1.49
C ASP A 15 19.72 1.38 0.51
N ILE A 16 18.45 1.45 0.09
CA ILE A 16 17.91 0.55 -0.93
C ILE A 16 18.70 0.74 -2.23
N ALA A 17 18.85 1.99 -2.69
CA ALA A 17 19.62 2.33 -3.88
C ALA A 17 21.05 1.78 -3.82
N SER A 18 21.71 1.92 -2.68
CA SER A 18 23.06 1.40 -2.44
C SER A 18 23.12 -0.13 -2.48
N LYS A 19 22.10 -0.82 -1.93
CA LYS A 19 22.02 -2.28 -1.88
C LYS A 19 21.79 -2.91 -3.26
N ILE A 20 20.95 -2.30 -4.09
CA ILE A 20 20.61 -2.82 -5.44
C ILE A 20 21.41 -2.18 -6.58
N GLY A 21 22.26 -1.19 -6.29
CA GLY A 21 23.19 -0.60 -7.24
C GLY A 21 22.53 0.27 -8.31
N VAL A 22 21.49 1.03 -7.94
CA VAL A 22 20.74 1.92 -8.83
C VAL A 22 20.68 3.34 -8.26
N ASP A 23 20.28 4.31 -9.07
CA ASP A 23 20.13 5.69 -8.64
C ASP A 23 19.00 5.86 -7.62
N GLU A 24 19.26 6.58 -6.53
CA GLU A 24 18.27 6.90 -5.50
C GLU A 24 17.04 7.60 -6.10
N ALA A 25 17.25 8.45 -7.10
CA ALA A 25 16.16 9.13 -7.79
C ALA A 25 15.19 8.16 -8.49
N ASP A 26 15.70 7.04 -9.02
CA ASP A 26 14.89 6.02 -9.67
C ASP A 26 14.21 5.10 -8.65
N VAL A 27 14.89 4.79 -7.53
CA VAL A 27 14.27 4.12 -6.38
C VAL A 27 13.12 4.94 -5.82
N ASN A 28 13.32 6.23 -5.59
CA ASN A 28 12.29 7.12 -5.03
C ASN A 28 11.05 7.18 -5.94
N LYS A 29 11.24 7.33 -7.26
CA LYS A 29 10.12 7.27 -8.23
C LYS A 29 9.40 5.92 -8.16
N ALA A 30 10.15 4.82 -8.15
CA ALA A 30 9.58 3.49 -8.10
C ALA A 30 8.81 3.26 -6.79
N VAL A 31 9.32 3.72 -5.65
CA VAL A 31 8.65 3.67 -4.35
C VAL A 31 7.34 4.45 -4.37
N GLN A 32 7.32 5.66 -4.92
CA GLN A 32 6.11 6.48 -5.05
C GLN A 32 5.03 5.83 -5.93
N LEU A 33 5.44 4.99 -6.89
CA LEU A 33 4.55 4.19 -7.74
C LEU A 33 4.10 2.88 -7.06
N LEU A 34 5.01 2.20 -6.39
CA LEU A 34 4.81 0.86 -5.83
C LEU A 34 4.04 0.89 -4.50
N VAL A 35 4.30 1.86 -3.64
CA VAL A 35 3.65 1.93 -2.32
C VAL A 35 2.12 2.03 -2.44
N PRO A 36 1.54 2.93 -3.26
CA PRO A 36 0.10 2.95 -3.46
C PRO A 36 -0.47 1.63 -4.02
N VAL A 37 0.28 0.96 -4.89
CA VAL A 37 -0.10 -0.35 -5.46
C VAL A 37 -0.09 -1.44 -4.39
N LEU A 38 0.94 -1.49 -3.55
CA LEU A 38 1.04 -2.45 -2.44
C LEU A 38 -0.11 -2.26 -1.45
N VAL A 39 -0.39 -1.00 -1.06
CA VAL A 39 -1.52 -0.65 -0.17
C VAL A 39 -2.87 -0.97 -0.83
N GLY A 40 -3.01 -0.72 -2.13
CA GLY A 40 -4.21 -1.08 -2.90
C GLY A 40 -4.41 -2.59 -2.96
N GLY A 41 -3.35 -3.36 -3.24
CA GLY A 41 -3.39 -4.82 -3.25
C GLY A 41 -3.75 -5.40 -1.88
N LEU A 42 -3.17 -4.85 -0.82
CA LEU A 42 -3.54 -5.15 0.57
C LEU A 42 -5.02 -4.89 0.82
N HIS A 43 -5.52 -3.71 0.44
CA HIS A 43 -6.91 -3.32 0.64
C HIS A 43 -7.88 -4.23 -0.11
N GLU A 44 -7.59 -4.56 -1.37
CA GLU A 44 -8.42 -5.50 -2.15
C GLU A 44 -8.44 -6.90 -1.53
N ASN A 45 -7.29 -7.41 -1.08
CA ASN A 45 -7.22 -8.74 -0.46
C ASN A 45 -7.79 -8.74 0.97
N ALA A 46 -7.70 -7.64 1.71
CA ALA A 46 -8.27 -7.50 3.05
C ALA A 46 -9.81 -7.42 3.06
N GLN A 47 -10.46 -7.28 1.89
CA GLN A 47 -11.92 -7.42 1.79
C GLN A 47 -12.36 -8.87 2.06
N ASP A 48 -11.48 -9.85 1.82
CA ASP A 48 -11.73 -11.24 2.16
C ASP A 48 -11.27 -11.53 3.61
N PRO A 49 -12.14 -12.05 4.50
CA PRO A 49 -11.81 -12.28 5.91
C PRO A 49 -10.67 -13.27 6.15
N ASP A 50 -10.53 -14.30 5.30
CA ASP A 50 -9.46 -15.30 5.41
C ASP A 50 -8.11 -14.69 5.01
N HIS A 51 -8.11 -13.78 4.05
CA HIS A 51 -6.92 -13.05 3.61
C HIS A 51 -6.55 -11.94 4.60
N ALA A 52 -7.52 -11.18 5.09
CA ALA A 52 -7.32 -10.15 6.11
C ALA A 52 -6.58 -10.69 7.34
N SER A 53 -7.02 -11.84 7.86
CA SER A 53 -6.40 -12.48 9.03
C SER A 53 -4.93 -12.85 8.80
N LYS A 54 -4.58 -13.27 7.57
CA LYS A 54 -3.20 -13.61 7.18
C LYS A 54 -2.33 -12.36 7.01
N ILE A 55 -2.91 -11.31 6.43
CA ILE A 55 -2.26 -10.01 6.27
C ILE A 55 -1.96 -9.40 7.63
N GLU A 56 -2.93 -9.39 8.55
CA GLU A 56 -2.77 -8.91 9.92
C GLU A 56 -1.67 -9.66 10.66
N SER A 57 -1.70 -11.00 10.61
CA SER A 57 -0.68 -11.82 11.26
C SER A 57 0.72 -11.53 10.73
N ALA A 58 0.85 -11.26 9.42
CA ALA A 58 2.13 -10.87 8.84
C ALA A 58 2.54 -9.46 9.23
N ALA A 59 1.61 -8.51 9.20
CA ALA A 59 1.83 -7.14 9.62
C ALA A 59 2.30 -7.07 11.08
N ASP A 60 1.65 -7.81 11.99
CA ASP A 60 2.03 -7.94 13.39
C ASP A 60 3.44 -8.54 13.54
N ASN A 61 3.74 -9.62 12.81
CA ASN A 61 5.06 -10.26 12.85
C ASN A 61 6.18 -9.30 12.37
N HIS A 62 5.97 -8.58 11.27
CA HIS A 62 6.95 -7.63 10.76
C HIS A 62 7.08 -6.38 11.65
N ALA A 63 5.98 -5.91 12.24
CA ALA A 63 6.02 -4.82 13.21
C ALA A 63 6.82 -5.22 14.47
N ALA A 64 6.65 -6.47 14.93
CA ALA A 64 7.39 -7.02 16.07
C ALA A 64 8.86 -7.33 15.74
N SER A 65 9.23 -7.43 14.46
CA SER A 65 10.61 -7.68 14.03
C SER A 65 11.57 -6.51 14.33
N GLY A 66 11.05 -5.36 14.76
CA GLY A 66 11.85 -4.16 15.00
C GLY A 66 12.37 -3.51 13.70
N LEU A 67 11.85 -3.91 12.53
CA LEU A 67 12.25 -3.39 11.22
C LEU A 67 12.06 -1.86 11.11
N LEU A 68 11.12 -1.33 11.91
CA LEU A 68 10.79 0.10 12.00
C LEU A 68 11.15 0.72 13.35
N ASP A 69 11.92 0.02 14.20
CA ASP A 69 12.36 0.50 15.51
C ASP A 69 13.68 1.26 15.36
N GLY A 70 13.60 2.42 14.68
CA GLY A 70 14.76 3.25 14.32
C GLY A 70 14.97 3.34 12.81
N GLU A 71 16.23 3.26 12.38
CA GLU A 71 16.60 3.24 10.96
C GLU A 71 16.31 1.85 10.37
N VAL A 72 15.60 1.79 9.25
CA VAL A 72 15.19 0.51 8.63
C VAL A 72 16.44 -0.26 8.22
N ASN A 73 16.71 -1.37 8.92
CA ASN A 73 17.88 -2.19 8.64
C ASN A 73 17.60 -3.20 7.52
N LEU A 74 18.15 -2.92 6.33
CA LEU A 74 18.01 -3.80 5.16
C LEU A 74 18.74 -5.14 5.30
N ASP A 75 19.66 -5.28 6.25
CA ASP A 75 20.32 -6.56 6.56
C ASP A 75 19.36 -7.55 7.25
N HIS A 76 18.27 -7.04 7.84
CA HIS A 76 17.22 -7.84 8.46
C HIS A 76 16.09 -8.20 7.49
N VAL A 77 16.15 -7.70 6.26
CA VAL A 77 15.19 -8.04 5.20
C VAL A 77 15.64 -9.33 4.52
N ASP A 78 15.01 -10.43 4.92
CA ASP A 78 15.19 -11.73 4.27
C ASP A 78 14.42 -11.73 2.93
N GLU A 79 15.10 -12.15 1.86
CA GLU A 79 14.50 -12.19 0.51
C GLU A 79 13.33 -13.17 0.41
N GLN A 80 13.40 -14.30 1.14
CA GLN A 80 12.31 -15.28 1.20
C GLN A 80 11.10 -14.72 1.95
N ASP A 81 11.36 -14.01 3.04
CA ASP A 81 10.31 -13.33 3.81
C ASP A 81 9.66 -12.22 2.97
N GLY A 82 10.45 -11.48 2.20
CA GLY A 82 9.97 -10.51 1.22
C GLY A 82 9.05 -11.11 0.16
N GLN A 83 9.38 -12.30 -0.37
CA GLN A 83 8.52 -13.03 -1.31
C GLN A 83 7.20 -13.48 -0.65
N GLN A 84 7.28 -13.98 0.59
CA GLN A 84 6.08 -14.37 1.34
C GLN A 84 5.20 -13.17 1.67
N ALA A 85 5.79 -12.03 1.99
CA ALA A 85 5.07 -10.77 2.20
C ALA A 85 4.26 -10.38 0.95
N ILE A 86 4.87 -10.43 -0.23
CA ILE A 86 4.18 -10.14 -1.51
C ILE A 86 3.02 -11.12 -1.74
N ALA A 87 3.25 -12.42 -1.53
CA ALA A 87 2.21 -13.42 -1.68
C ALA A 87 1.03 -13.15 -0.72
N LYS A 88 1.27 -12.67 0.50
CA LYS A 88 0.18 -12.28 1.42
C LYS A 88 -0.54 -11.02 0.96
N ILE A 89 0.19 -10.00 0.50
CA ILE A 89 -0.36 -8.72 0.02
C ILE A 89 -1.25 -8.92 -1.21
N PHE A 90 -0.82 -9.76 -2.16
CA PHE A 90 -1.49 -9.94 -3.45
C PHE A 90 -2.25 -11.26 -3.56
N GLY A 91 -2.54 -11.95 -2.46
CA GLY A 91 -3.38 -13.16 -2.48
C GLY A 91 -2.77 -14.36 -3.20
N GLY A 92 -1.45 -14.53 -3.12
CA GLY A 92 -0.70 -15.67 -3.65
C GLY A 92 0.14 -15.36 -4.88
N ASN A 93 0.16 -14.11 -5.35
CA ASN A 93 1.00 -13.71 -6.47
C ASN A 93 2.48 -13.52 -6.05
N ASP A 94 3.39 -13.92 -6.92
CA ASP A 94 4.83 -13.73 -6.72
C ASP A 94 5.29 -12.32 -7.14
N ALA A 95 6.45 -11.90 -6.62
CA ALA A 95 7.11 -10.65 -6.98
C ALA A 95 7.23 -10.45 -8.49
N ALA A 96 7.58 -11.51 -9.21
CA ALA A 96 7.74 -11.47 -10.66
C ALA A 96 6.42 -11.24 -11.40
N GLN A 97 5.32 -11.84 -10.94
CA GLN A 97 4.00 -11.67 -11.55
C GLN A 97 3.48 -10.24 -11.34
N VAL A 98 3.61 -9.74 -10.12
CA VAL A 98 3.23 -8.37 -9.76
C VAL A 98 4.08 -7.36 -10.54
N ALA A 99 5.40 -7.53 -10.57
CA ALA A 99 6.30 -6.66 -11.33
C ALA A 99 6.00 -6.68 -12.83
N ASN A 100 5.68 -7.84 -13.42
CA ASN A 100 5.33 -7.94 -14.83
C ASN A 100 3.99 -7.26 -15.13
N ALA A 101 2.99 -7.41 -14.26
CA ALA A 101 1.70 -6.72 -14.40
C ALA A 101 1.87 -5.19 -14.33
N LEU A 102 2.72 -4.71 -13.42
CA LEU A 102 3.01 -3.28 -13.26
C LEU A 102 3.85 -2.71 -14.39
N ALA A 103 4.86 -3.44 -14.86
CA ALA A 103 5.69 -3.04 -16.00
C ALA A 103 4.87 -2.96 -17.30
N GLY A 104 3.94 -3.90 -17.52
CA GLY A 104 3.04 -3.91 -18.67
C GLY A 104 2.07 -2.72 -18.70
N GLY A 105 1.72 -2.16 -17.53
CA GLY A 105 0.83 -1.00 -17.42
C GLY A 105 1.53 0.37 -17.36
N SER A 106 2.79 0.43 -16.92
CA SER A 106 3.49 1.69 -16.66
C SER A 106 4.69 1.97 -17.58
N GLY A 107 5.12 1.00 -18.40
CA GLY A 107 6.36 1.12 -19.20
C GLY A 107 7.64 1.19 -18.36
N GLY A 108 7.57 0.85 -17.06
CA GLY A 108 8.68 0.92 -16.13
C GLY A 108 9.63 -0.28 -16.17
N ASN A 109 10.82 -0.11 -15.58
CA ASN A 109 11.88 -1.12 -15.49
C ASN A 109 11.45 -2.32 -14.65
N SER A 110 10.90 -3.35 -15.30
CA SER A 110 10.48 -4.62 -14.67
C SER A 110 11.54 -5.19 -13.72
N ASP A 111 12.83 -5.08 -14.07
CA ASP A 111 13.94 -5.58 -13.25
C ASP A 111 14.11 -4.79 -11.95
N LEU A 112 13.97 -3.47 -11.99
CA LEU A 112 13.98 -2.62 -10.80
C LEU A 112 12.78 -2.95 -9.90
N LEU A 113 11.58 -3.13 -10.47
CA LEU A 113 10.39 -3.49 -9.71
C LEU A 113 10.54 -4.86 -9.04
N LYS A 114 11.11 -5.85 -9.74
CA LYS A 114 11.37 -7.19 -9.20
C LYS A 114 12.32 -7.16 -8.00
N GLN A 115 13.29 -6.26 -8.00
CA GLN A 115 14.24 -6.08 -6.90
C GLN A 115 13.66 -5.27 -5.74
N LEU A 116 12.85 -4.25 -6.05
CA LEU A 116 12.25 -3.40 -5.02
C LEU A 116 11.07 -4.04 -4.30
N LEU A 117 10.21 -4.78 -5.00
CA LEU A 117 9.02 -5.41 -4.40
C LEU A 117 9.33 -6.22 -3.12
N PRO A 118 10.30 -7.17 -3.10
CA PRO A 118 10.57 -7.97 -1.91
C PRO A 118 11.18 -7.17 -0.76
N ILE A 119 11.73 -5.98 -1.04
CA ILE A 119 12.23 -5.06 -0.01
C ILE A 119 11.10 -4.20 0.54
N LEU A 120 10.23 -3.69 -0.34
CA LEU A 120 9.15 -2.78 0.04
C LEU A 120 7.99 -3.49 0.73
N ALA A 121 7.65 -4.71 0.31
CA ALA A 121 6.56 -5.48 0.90
C ALA A 121 6.66 -5.65 2.44
N PRO A 122 7.77 -6.12 3.01
CA PRO A 122 7.91 -6.25 4.47
C PRO A 122 7.90 -4.89 5.19
N ILE A 123 8.44 -3.82 4.58
CA ILE A 123 8.40 -2.47 5.16
C ILE A 123 6.95 -1.95 5.25
N VAL A 124 6.18 -2.11 4.18
CA VAL A 124 4.76 -1.74 4.16
C VAL A 124 3.98 -2.54 5.20
N LEU A 125 4.17 -3.86 5.28
CA LEU A 125 3.52 -4.70 6.29
C LEU A 125 3.89 -4.29 7.71
N ALA A 126 5.17 -4.03 7.99
CA ALA A 126 5.62 -3.56 9.30
C ALA A 126 4.94 -2.23 9.68
N TYR A 127 4.77 -1.32 8.72
CA TYR A 127 4.13 -0.03 8.97
C TYR A 127 2.64 -0.19 9.27
N ILE A 128 1.95 -1.03 8.49
CA ILE A 128 0.54 -1.36 8.74
C ILE A 128 0.38 -2.01 10.11
N GLY A 129 1.24 -2.96 10.47
CA GLY A 129 1.21 -3.62 11.78
C GLY A 129 1.48 -2.64 12.92
N LYS A 130 2.41 -1.70 12.73
CA LYS A 130 2.66 -0.62 13.68
C LYS A 130 1.45 0.31 13.83
N GLN A 131 0.78 0.68 12.73
CA GLN A 131 -0.44 1.49 12.76
C GLN A 131 -1.61 0.75 13.43
N LEU A 132 -1.78 -0.54 13.16
CA LEU A 132 -2.74 -1.42 13.84
C LEU A 132 -2.45 -1.45 15.34
N GLY A 133 -1.22 -1.79 15.73
CA GLY A 133 -0.80 -1.82 17.14
C GLY A 133 -0.89 -0.48 17.86
N GLN A 134 -0.66 0.65 17.17
CA GLN A 134 -0.89 2.00 17.73
C GLN A 134 -2.37 2.31 17.93
N LYS A 135 -3.24 1.77 17.08
CA LYS A 135 -4.70 1.92 17.19
C LYS A 135 -5.30 1.00 18.26
N ASP A 136 -4.60 -0.09 18.61
CA ASP A 136 -4.97 -1.08 19.63
C ASP A 136 -4.45 -0.78 21.06
N ALA A 137 -3.74 0.33 21.30
CA ALA A 137 -3.29 0.73 22.64
C ALA A 137 -4.38 1.45 23.46
N PRO A 138 -4.44 1.20 24.79
CA PRO A 138 -5.54 0.51 25.44
C PRO A 138 -6.84 1.35 25.51
N ALA A 139 -7.82 0.98 24.69
CA ALA A 139 -9.20 0.93 25.15
C ALA A 139 -9.54 -0.56 25.32
N THR A 140 -9.79 -0.93 26.57
CA THR A 140 -10.39 -2.19 27.05
C THR A 140 -11.03 -3.08 25.98
N GLN A 141 -10.62 -4.36 26.00
CA GLN A 141 -11.40 -5.56 25.68
C GLN A 141 -12.58 -5.38 24.71
N GLU A 142 -12.49 -6.00 23.53
CA GLU A 142 -13.48 -6.97 23.04
C GLU A 142 -13.05 -7.46 21.65
N GLY A 143 -13.28 -8.74 21.37
CA GLY A 143 -12.96 -9.39 20.10
C GLY A 143 -13.81 -8.90 18.93
N GLY A 144 -13.62 -7.63 18.54
CA GLY A 144 -14.11 -7.07 17.30
C GLY A 144 -13.23 -7.54 16.14
N SER A 145 -13.87 -7.98 15.06
CA SER A 145 -13.22 -8.49 13.85
C SER A 145 -12.08 -7.58 13.40
N LYS A 146 -10.83 -8.03 13.61
CA LYS A 146 -9.60 -7.31 13.26
C LYS A 146 -9.55 -6.88 11.78
N GLY A 147 -10.26 -7.58 10.90
CA GLY A 147 -10.41 -7.22 9.48
C GLY A 147 -11.00 -5.82 9.26
N GLY A 148 -11.82 -5.31 10.19
CA GLY A 148 -12.33 -3.94 10.13
C GLY A 148 -11.26 -2.89 10.44
N ALA A 149 -10.39 -3.16 11.42
CA ALA A 149 -9.30 -2.25 11.80
C ALA A 149 -8.25 -2.15 10.70
N LEU A 150 -7.92 -3.27 10.04
CA LEU A 150 -7.04 -3.29 8.87
C LEU A 150 -7.61 -2.42 7.74
N ASN A 151 -8.89 -2.58 7.42
CA ASN A 151 -9.54 -1.78 6.37
C ASN A 151 -9.60 -0.29 6.71
N ASP A 152 -9.80 0.07 7.98
CA ASP A 152 -9.74 1.46 8.43
C ASP A 152 -8.33 2.07 8.27
N VAL A 153 -7.27 1.31 8.59
CA VAL A 153 -5.88 1.77 8.44
C VAL A 153 -5.54 1.93 6.97
N LEU A 154 -5.83 0.91 6.14
CA LEU A 154 -5.59 0.95 4.69
C LEU A 154 -6.41 2.06 4.02
N GLY A 155 -7.68 2.20 4.40
CA GLY A 155 -8.57 3.27 3.95
C GLY A 155 -8.12 4.65 4.40
N GLY A 156 -7.50 4.78 5.58
CA GLY A 156 -6.89 6.02 6.04
C GLY A 156 -5.63 6.40 5.26
N ILE A 157 -4.78 5.43 4.94
CA ILE A 157 -3.56 5.64 4.13
C ILE A 157 -3.93 6.02 2.69
N LEU A 158 -4.84 5.27 2.07
CA LEU A 158 -5.28 5.52 0.70
C LEU A 158 -6.19 6.76 0.60
N GLY A 159 -7.09 6.94 1.57
CA GLY A 159 -7.96 8.11 1.69
C GLY A 159 -7.19 9.40 2.01
N GLY A 160 -6.01 9.30 2.60
CA GLY A 160 -5.06 10.40 2.76
C GLY A 160 -4.60 10.99 1.42
N MET A 161 -4.50 10.17 0.36
CA MET A 161 -4.25 10.61 -1.02
C MET A 161 -5.43 11.42 -1.59
N GLY A 162 -6.66 11.11 -1.17
CA GLY A 162 -7.89 11.82 -1.54
C GLY A 162 -8.20 13.05 -0.69
N GLY A 163 -7.60 13.16 0.49
CA GLY A 163 -7.89 14.22 1.48
C GLY A 163 -7.03 15.49 1.38
N GLY A 164 -5.96 15.48 0.58
CA GLY A 164 -5.01 16.60 0.48
C GLY A 164 -5.03 17.41 -0.80
N ASN A 165 -5.70 16.94 -1.87
CA ASN A 165 -5.76 17.68 -3.13
C ASN A 165 -7.14 17.56 -3.77
N LYS A 166 -7.95 18.63 -3.63
CA LYS A 166 -9.22 18.92 -4.31
C LYS A 166 -9.06 19.04 -5.85
N SER A 167 -8.34 18.12 -6.47
CA SER A 167 -8.04 18.14 -7.89
C SER A 167 -8.34 16.79 -8.54
N LEU A 168 -7.88 15.66 -7.98
CA LEU A 168 -8.08 14.36 -8.65
C LEU A 168 -9.46 13.74 -8.42
N GLY A 169 -10.00 13.81 -7.18
CA GLY A 169 -11.37 13.36 -6.89
C GLY A 169 -12.46 14.27 -7.48
N THR A 170 -12.18 15.56 -7.61
CA THR A 170 -13.12 16.53 -8.21
C THR A 170 -13.11 16.47 -9.73
N VAL A 171 -11.97 16.19 -10.38
CA VAL A 171 -11.92 16.02 -11.84
C VAL A 171 -12.58 14.71 -12.27
N LEU A 172 -12.35 13.61 -11.54
CA LEU A 172 -13.02 12.33 -11.84
C LEU A 172 -14.52 12.36 -11.45
N GLY A 173 -14.86 12.99 -10.33
CA GLY A 173 -16.23 13.20 -9.88
C GLY A 173 -17.04 14.17 -10.76
N ASN A 174 -16.42 15.26 -11.26
CA ASN A 174 -17.11 16.16 -12.19
C ASN A 174 -17.25 15.55 -13.58
N VAL A 175 -16.26 14.82 -14.11
CA VAL A 175 -16.41 14.20 -15.44
C VAL A 175 -17.48 13.09 -15.42
N LEU A 176 -17.56 12.31 -14.34
CA LEU A 176 -18.56 11.25 -14.22
C LEU A 176 -19.94 11.77 -13.78
N GLY A 177 -19.98 12.77 -12.90
CA GLY A 177 -21.22 13.39 -12.42
C GLY A 177 -21.88 14.32 -13.43
N SER A 178 -21.12 15.13 -14.16
CA SER A 178 -21.67 16.06 -15.17
C SER A 178 -22.25 15.31 -16.37
N LYS A 179 -21.65 14.19 -16.78
CA LYS A 179 -22.14 13.42 -17.93
C LYS A 179 -23.39 12.57 -17.61
N ALA A 180 -23.55 12.15 -16.37
CA ALA A 180 -24.77 11.45 -15.92
C ALA A 180 -25.94 12.42 -15.66
N GLY A 181 -25.66 13.62 -15.14
CA GLY A 181 -26.67 14.65 -14.87
C GLY A 181 -27.32 15.23 -16.15
N ASP A 182 -26.54 15.45 -17.21
CA ASP A 182 -27.05 16.01 -18.47
C ASP A 182 -27.99 15.05 -19.22
N ILE A 183 -27.74 13.73 -19.14
CA ILE A 183 -28.56 12.73 -19.84
C ILE A 183 -29.92 12.54 -19.15
N LEU A 184 -29.97 12.66 -17.81
CA LEU A 184 -31.21 12.51 -17.04
C LEU A 184 -32.00 13.83 -16.94
N GLY A 185 -31.33 14.98 -16.98
CA GLY A 185 -31.99 16.29 -17.03
C GLY A 185 -32.64 16.61 -18.38
N GLY A 186 -32.08 16.09 -19.48
CA GLY A 186 -32.58 16.35 -20.84
C GLY A 186 -33.86 15.61 -21.23
N LEU A 187 -34.24 14.52 -20.52
CA LEU A 187 -35.38 13.67 -20.90
C LEU A 187 -36.67 13.94 -20.12
N LEU A 188 -36.60 14.66 -18.98
CA LEU A 188 -37.78 15.03 -18.17
C LEU A 188 -38.20 16.50 -18.37
N GLY A 189 -37.43 17.27 -19.13
CA GLY A 189 -37.56 18.73 -19.24
C GLY A 189 -38.11 19.29 -20.54
N LYS A 190 -38.78 18.50 -21.40
CA LYS A 190 -39.34 19.02 -22.65
C LYS A 190 -40.73 18.48 -22.93
N LYS A 191 -41.70 19.33 -22.55
CA LYS A 191 -43.08 19.50 -23.05
C LYS A 191 -43.73 18.34 -23.81
#